data_AF-A0A0C3LFR1-F1
#
_entry.id   AF-A0A0C3LFR1-F1
#
_cell.length_a   1.000
_cell.length_b   1.000
_cell.length_c   1.000
_cell.angle_alpha   90.00
_cell.angle_beta   90.00
_cell.angle_gamma   90.00
#
_symmetry.space_group_name_H-M   'P 1'
#
loop_
_entity.id
_entity.type
_entity.pdbx_description
1 polymer ?
#
loop_
_entity_poly.entity_id
_entity_poly.type
_entity_poly.pdbx_seq_one_letter_code
_entity_poly.pdbx_strand_id
1 'polypeptide(L)' 'DERPFVCEAPFCGKAFHDSATLARHRRTHSTEHKFECDFCGRRFKRKDNLNTH' A
#
# COMPACT_ATOMS: atom_id res chain seq x y z
N ASP A 1 -20.98 -3.60 15.67
CA ASP A 1 -20.23 -3.06 14.52
C ASP A 1 -19.08 -4.02 14.23
N GLU A 2 -19.36 -5.05 13.44
CA GLU A 2 -18.38 -6.10 13.14
C GLU A 2 -17.55 -5.71 11.91
N ARG A 3 -16.22 -5.87 12.01
CA ARG A 3 -15.28 -5.63 10.91
C ARG A 3 -14.55 -6.94 10.58
N PRO A 4 -15.24 -7.90 9.93
CA PRO A 4 -14.67 -9.22 9.70
C PRO A 4 -13.54 -9.21 8.66
N PHE A 5 -13.40 -8.15 7.86
CA PHE A 5 -12.41 -8.07 6.80
C PHE A 5 -11.12 -7.41 7.30
N VAL A 6 -10.15 -8.20 7.71
CA VAL A 6 -8.86 -7.73 8.23
C VAL A 6 -7.79 -7.70 7.15
N CYS A 7 -6.96 -6.67 7.16
CA CYS A 7 -5.79 -6.56 6.31
C CYS A 7 -4.63 -7.37 6.91
N GLU A 8 -4.26 -8.44 6.20
CA GLU A 8 -3.18 -9.35 6.57
C GLU A 8 -1.78 -8.84 6.18
N ALA A 9 -1.66 -7.59 5.71
CA ALA A 9 -0.37 -7.01 5.39
C ALA A 9 0.47 -6.87 6.68
N PRO A 10 1.77 -7.23 6.65
CA PRO A 10 2.67 -7.06 7.78
C PRO A 10 2.61 -5.62 8.29
N PHE A 11 2.48 -5.45 9.60
CA PHE A 11 2.41 -4.15 10.28
C PHE A 11 1.16 -3.29 10.00
N CYS A 12 0.16 -3.76 9.22
CA CYS A 12 -1.06 -2.97 8.96
C CYS A 12 -2.20 -3.22 9.94
N GLY A 13 -2.64 -4.47 10.10
CA GLY A 13 -3.69 -4.89 11.06
C GLY A 13 -5.06 -4.20 10.94
N LYS A 14 -5.36 -3.46 9.87
CA LYS A 14 -6.61 -2.69 9.73
C LYS A 14 -7.80 -3.60 9.41
N ALA A 15 -8.93 -3.37 10.06
CA ALA A 15 -10.18 -4.10 9.83
C ALA A 15 -11.27 -3.22 9.18
N PHE A 16 -12.06 -3.82 8.30
CA PHE A 16 -13.09 -3.16 7.50
C PHE A 16 -14.42 -3.94 7.58
N HIS A 17 -15.53 -3.23 7.36
CA HIS A 17 -16.89 -3.79 7.38
C HIS A 17 -17.27 -4.54 6.12
N ASP A 18 -16.62 -4.21 5.00
CA ASP A 18 -16.91 -4.77 3.70
C ASP A 18 -15.62 -5.14 2.93
N SER A 19 -15.75 -6.17 2.09
CA SER A 19 -14.65 -6.71 1.29
C SER A 19 -14.16 -5.74 0.21
N ALA A 20 -15.04 -4.87 -0.32
CA ALA A 20 -14.68 -3.90 -1.36
C ALA A 20 -13.73 -2.82 -0.81
N THR A 21 -13.98 -2.35 0.41
CA THR A 21 -13.13 -1.39 1.12
C THR A 21 -11.79 -2.03 1.48
N LEU A 22 -11.77 -3.28 1.95
CA LEU A 22 -10.52 -4.03 2.15
C LEU A 22 -9.75 -4.18 0.82
N ALA A 23 -10.41 -4.54 -0.27
CA ALA A 23 -9.78 -4.70 -1.58
C ALA A 23 -9.17 -3.40 -2.10
N ARG A 24 -9.87 -2.26 -1.96
CA ARG A 24 -9.33 -0.94 -2.27
C ARG A 24 -8.15 -0.58 -1.37
N HIS A 25 -8.24 -0.87 -0.08
CA HIS A 25 -7.16 -0.65 0.87
C HIS A 25 -5.91 -1.49 0.54
N ARG A 26 -6.06 -2.75 0.12
CA ARG A 26 -4.92 -3.59 -0.28
C ARG A 26 -4.09 -2.97 -1.41
N ARG A 27 -4.69 -2.15 -2.27
CA ARG A 27 -3.96 -1.39 -3.31
C ARG A 27 -3.04 -0.31 -2.75
N THR A 28 -3.19 0.10 -1.49
CA THR A 28 -2.25 1.03 -0.84
C THR A 28 -0.99 0.32 -0.37
N HIS A 29 -1.08 -0.99 -0.07
CA HIS A 29 0.06 -1.84 0.32
C HIS A 29 0.83 -2.33 -0.87
N SER A 30 0.11 -2.67 -1.95
CA SER A 30 0.71 -2.82 -3.25
C SER A 30 1.13 -1.44 -3.71
N THR A 31 2.25 -0.95 -3.21
CA THR A 31 2.96 0.16 -3.83
C THR A 31 3.19 -0.26 -5.28
N GLU A 32 2.29 0.13 -6.20
CA GLU A 32 2.49 0.14 -7.67
C GLU A 32 3.58 1.15 -8.05
N HIS A 33 4.58 1.24 -7.19
CA HIS A 33 5.71 2.08 -7.31
C HIS A 33 6.69 1.22 -8.10
N LYS A 34 6.61 1.37 -9.42
CA LYS A 34 7.51 0.69 -10.36
C LYS A 34 8.96 1.11 -10.18
N PHE A 35 9.19 2.18 -9.40
CA PHE A 35 10.48 2.82 -9.23
C PHE A 35 10.83 2.84 -7.75
N GLU A 36 12.01 2.37 -7.41
CA GLU A 36 12.54 2.30 -6.06
C GLU A 36 13.91 2.97 -6.05
N CYS A 37 14.21 3.72 -5.00
CA CYS A 37 15.54 4.30 -4.81
C CYS A 37 16.45 3.24 -4.20
N ASP A 38 17.50 2.85 -4.93
CA ASP A 38 18.45 1.81 -4.49
C ASP A 38 19.23 2.19 -3.23
N PHE A 39 19.31 3.49 -2.90
CA PHE A 39 20.06 3.97 -1.73
C PHE A 39 19.23 4.00 -0.44
N CYS A 40 17.93 4.30 -0.51
CA CYS A 40 17.08 4.48 0.68
C CYS A 40 15.85 3.56 0.71
N GLY A 41 15.61 2.77 -0.33
CA GLY A 41 14.46 1.86 -0.46
C GLY A 41 13.11 2.58 -0.64
N ARG A 42 13.12 3.90 -0.87
CA ARG A 42 11.87 4.67 -1.02
C ARG A 42 11.26 4.39 -2.38
N ARG A 43 9.96 4.07 -2.39
CA ARG A 43 9.24 3.68 -3.59
C ARG A 43 8.48 4.86 -4.17
N PHE A 44 8.42 5.00 -5.50
CA PHE A 44 7.72 6.06 -6.24
C PHE A 44 6.82 5.51 -7.35
N LYS A 45 5.63 6.12 -7.52
CA LYS A 45 4.68 5.76 -8.60
C LYS A 45 5.16 6.14 -10.00
N ARG A 46 6.02 7.15 -10.10
CA ARG A 46 6.54 7.68 -11.36
C ARG A 46 8.06 7.88 -11.27
N LYS A 47 8.73 7.77 -12.42
CA LYS A 47 10.20 7.86 -12.51
C LYS A 47 10.73 9.27 -12.25
N ASP A 48 9.99 10.29 -12.68
CA ASP A 48 10.33 11.70 -12.41
C ASP A 48 10.37 12.00 -10.91
N ASN A 49 9.41 11.47 -10.14
CA ASN A 49 9.42 11.61 -8.68
C ASN A 49 10.61 10.90 -8.02
N LEU A 50 11.09 9.77 -8.59
CA LEU A 50 12.31 9.11 -8.12
C LEU A 50 13.55 9.95 -8.47
N ASN A 51 13.60 10.53 -9.67
CA ASN A 51 14.76 11.29 -10.12
C ASN A 51 14.98 12.60 -9.34
N THR A 52 13.92 13.23 -8.84
CA THR A 52 14.00 14.50 -8.08
C THR A 52 13.99 14.30 -6.55
N HIS A 53 13.85 13.07 -6.09
CA HIS A 53 13.78 12.73 -4.66
C HIS A 53 15.14 12.84 -3.99
#